data_AF-A0A246FR55-F1
#
_entry.id   AF-A0A246FR55-F1
#
_cell.length_a   1.000
_cell.length_b   1.000
_cell.length_c   1.000
_cell.angle_alpha   90.00
_cell.angle_beta   90.00
_cell.angle_gamma   90.00
#
_symmetry.space_group_name_H-M   'P 1'
#
loop_
_entity.id
_entity.type
_entity.pdbx_description
1 polymer ?
#
loop_
_entity_poly.entity_id
_entity_poly.type
_entity_poly.pdbx_seq_one_letter_code
_entity_poly.pdbx_strand_id
1 'polypeptide(L)' 'MGLFDAPEPIGVEIKGHALHCVICRHPRFHRHKIKLDRAGLFTSDWSDPMAVSYECAYCGYLHWFMPQ' A
#
# COMPACT_ATOMS: atom_id res chain seq x y z
N MET A 1 11.69 3.11 20.21
CA MET A 1 12.40 2.44 19.10
C MET A 1 12.55 0.97 19.44
N GLY A 2 11.41 0.31 19.65
CA GLY A 2 11.31 -1.13 19.82
C GLY A 2 11.21 -1.83 18.46
N LEU A 3 11.57 -3.10 18.42
CA LEU A 3 11.49 -4.00 17.25
C LEU A 3 10.09 -4.10 16.60
N PHE A 4 9.07 -3.51 17.21
CA PHE A 4 7.67 -3.57 16.80
C PHE A 4 7.03 -2.18 16.57
N ASP A 5 7.82 -1.10 16.62
CA ASP A 5 7.28 0.24 16.35
C ASP A 5 6.87 0.31 14.87
N ALA A 6 5.56 0.42 14.62
CA ALA A 6 5.05 0.65 13.28
C ALA A 6 5.55 2.03 12.78
N PRO A 7 5.98 2.14 11.52
CA PRO A 7 6.45 3.41 10.99
C PRO A 7 5.34 4.47 11.07
N GLU A 8 5.71 5.69 11.43
CA GLU A 8 4.77 6.82 11.52
C GLU A 8 4.04 7.03 10.18
N PRO A 9 2.72 7.25 10.19
CA PRO A 9 1.96 7.39 8.95
C PRO A 9 2.29 8.71 8.24
N ILE A 10 2.44 8.64 6.92
CA ILE A 10 2.93 9.74 6.08
C ILE A 10 1.84 10.31 5.18
N GLY A 11 1.99 11.57 4.78
CA GLY A 11 1.26 12.13 3.64
C GLY A 11 1.77 11.55 2.32
N VAL A 12 0.88 11.35 1.35
CA VAL A 12 1.20 10.71 0.07
C VAL A 12 0.71 11.57 -1.09
N GLU A 13 1.52 11.67 -2.13
CA GLU A 13 1.15 12.29 -3.40
C GLU A 13 1.26 11.28 -4.54
N ILE A 14 0.25 11.25 -5.42
CA ILE A 14 0.20 10.37 -6.59
C ILE A 14 -0.02 11.24 -7.83
N LYS A 15 0.96 11.25 -8.75
CA LYS A 15 0.93 12.05 -9.98
C LYS A 15 0.60 13.55 -9.74
N GLY A 16 1.17 14.18 -8.71
CA GLY A 16 0.89 15.59 -8.39
C GLY A 16 -0.35 15.82 -7.53
N HIS A 17 -1.07 14.76 -7.13
CA HIS A 17 -2.30 14.87 -6.33
C HIS A 17 -2.13 14.30 -4.92
N ALA A 18 -2.45 15.11 -3.91
CA ALA A 18 -2.47 14.68 -2.53
C ALA A 18 -3.54 13.59 -2.31
N LEU A 19 -3.11 12.41 -1.88
CA LEU A 19 -3.98 11.30 -1.58
C LEU A 19 -4.77 11.60 -0.30
N HIS A 20 -6.09 11.46 -0.39
CA HIS A 20 -6.99 11.47 0.76
C HIS A 20 -7.78 10.16 0.77
N CYS A 21 -8.04 9.62 1.96
CA CYS A 21 -8.80 8.39 2.06
C CYS A 21 -10.17 8.55 1.38
N VAL A 22 -10.52 7.67 0.44
CA VAL A 22 -11.82 7.75 -0.26
C VAL A 22 -13.01 7.49 0.67
N ILE A 23 -12.75 6.84 1.81
CA ILE A 23 -13.78 6.52 2.81
C ILE A 23 -13.94 7.65 3.84
N CYS A 24 -12.85 8.10 4.47
CA CYS A 24 -12.90 9.02 5.62
C CYS A 24 -12.17 10.36 5.40
N ARG A 25 -11.59 10.58 4.22
CA ARG A 25 -10.80 11.78 3.85
C ARG A 25 -9.53 12.03 4.67
N HIS A 26 -9.15 11.15 5.58
CA HIS A 26 -7.91 11.27 6.33
C HIS A 26 -6.67 11.28 5.39
N PRO A 27 -5.64 12.12 5.65
CA PRO A 27 -4.54 12.35 4.70
C PRO A 27 -3.25 11.57 5.01
N ARG A 28 -3.22 10.71 6.02
CA ARG A 28 -2.01 9.96 6.42
C ARG A 28 -2.17 8.46 6.26
N PHE A 29 -1.08 7.81 5.83
CA PHE A 29 -1.10 6.41 5.42
C PHE A 29 0.15 5.63 5.83
N HIS A 30 -0.02 4.34 6.06
CA HIS A 30 1.07 3.36 6.09
C HIS A 30 1.24 2.76 4.69
N ARG A 31 2.48 2.69 4.21
CA ARG A 31 2.79 2.14 2.88
C ARG A 31 3.14 0.67 2.98
N HIS A 32 2.53 -0.14 2.13
CA HIS A 32 2.83 -1.55 1.98
C HIS A 32 3.27 -1.87 0.55
N LYS A 33 4.14 -2.87 0.43
CA LYS A 33 4.47 -3.51 -0.85
C LYS A 33 3.92 -4.92 -0.78
N ILE A 34 3.10 -5.29 -1.76
CA ILE A 34 2.37 -6.55 -1.74
C ILE A 34 2.75 -7.35 -2.98
N LYS A 35 3.20 -8.58 -2.77
CA LYS A 35 3.46 -9.53 -3.86
C LYS A 35 2.12 -10.01 -4.40
N LEU A 36 1.85 -9.78 -5.68
CA LEU A 36 0.65 -10.30 -6.32
C LEU A 36 0.96 -11.71 -6.82
N ASP A 37 0.61 -12.71 -6.02
CA ASP A 37 0.68 -14.10 -6.46
C ASP A 37 -0.49 -14.37 -7.42
N ARG A 38 -0.17 -14.77 -8.66
CA ARG A 38 -1.19 -15.36 -9.53
C ARG A 38 -1.36 -16.80 -9.06
N ALA A 39 -2.41 -17.04 -8.29
CA ALA A 39 -2.78 -18.39 -7.85
C ALA A 39 -2.90 -19.34 -9.05
N GLY A 40 -1.80 -20.04 -9.33
CA GLY A 40 -1.58 -20.87 -10.50
C GLY A 40 -0.41 -21.78 -10.21
N LEU A 41 -0.74 -23.01 -9.83
CA LEU A 41 0.18 -24.12 -9.60
C LEU A 41 1.34 -24.11 -10.62
N PHE A 42 2.56 -23.92 -10.12
CA PHE A 42 3.84 -24.11 -10.84
C PHE A 42 4.36 -23.01 -11.78
N THR A 43 4.05 -21.73 -11.59
CA THR A 43 4.91 -20.67 -12.16
C THR A 43 5.95 -20.24 -11.12
N SER A 44 7.15 -20.82 -11.20
CA SER A 44 8.33 -20.32 -10.50
C SER A 44 8.81 -19.01 -11.14
N ASP A 45 7.95 -18.01 -11.18
CA ASP A 45 8.32 -16.69 -11.65
C ASP A 45 8.79 -15.86 -10.45
N TRP A 46 10.11 -15.76 -10.33
CA TRP A 46 10.79 -14.79 -9.47
C TRP A 46 10.47 -13.32 -9.84
N SER A 47 9.56 -13.10 -10.79
CA SER A 47 9.15 -11.83 -11.37
C SER A 47 7.67 -11.52 -11.14
N ASP A 48 7.03 -12.11 -10.13
CA ASP A 48 5.66 -11.73 -9.78
C ASP A 48 5.53 -10.21 -9.56
N PRO A 49 4.50 -9.56 -10.14
CA PRO A 49 4.34 -8.13 -10.02
C PRO A 49 4.13 -7.71 -8.56
N MET A 50 4.82 -6.66 -8.14
CA MET A 50 4.64 -6.06 -6.82
C MET A 50 3.65 -4.89 -6.92
N ALA A 51 2.54 -4.98 -6.19
CA ALA A 51 1.65 -3.85 -5.97
C ALA A 51 2.16 -2.95 -4.84
N VAL A 52 1.75 -1.68 -4.89
CA VAL A 52 1.88 -0.77 -3.75
C VAL A 52 0.48 -0.52 -3.20
N SER A 53 0.35 -0.54 -1.87
CA SER A 53 -0.87 -0.09 -1.21
C SER A 53 -0.58 0.94 -0.13
N TYR A 54 -1.58 1.78 0.11
CA TYR A 54 -1.56 2.79 1.16
C TYR A 54 -2.76 2.56 2.08
N GLU A 55 -2.48 2.17 3.31
CA GLU A 55 -3.47 1.93 4.37
C GLU A 55 -3.75 3.22 5.11
N CYS A 56 -5.02 3.63 5.19
CA CYS A 56 -5.42 4.80 5.94
C CYS A 56 -5.13 4.62 7.44
N ALA A 57 -4.34 5.51 8.03
CA ALA A 57 -3.98 5.46 9.44
C ALA A 57 -5.14 5.72 10.42
N TYR A 58 -6.32 6.12 9.90
CA TYR A 58 -7.51 6.38 10.71
C TYR A 58 -8.56 5.28 10.62
N CYS A 59 -8.86 4.76 9.42
CA CYS A 59 -9.96 3.81 9.22
C CYS A 59 -9.51 2.46 8.63
N GLY A 60 -8.21 2.24 8.38
CA GLY A 60 -7.67 0.99 7.85
C GLY A 60 -8.00 0.68 6.38
N TYR A 61 -8.66 1.58 5.65
CA TYR A 61 -8.96 1.36 4.24
C TYR A 61 -7.67 1.34 3.39
N LEU A 62 -7.54 0.34 2.52
CA LEU A 62 -6.40 0.15 1.63
C LEU A 62 -6.67 0.72 0.23
N HIS A 63 -5.86 1.69 -0.18
CA HIS A 63 -5.78 2.12 -1.57
C HIS A 63 -4.78 1.25 -2.33
N TRP A 64 -5.24 0.58 -3.38
CA TRP A 64 -4.41 -0.32 -4.20
C TRP A 64 -3.93 0.35 -5.48
N PHE A 65 -2.64 0.18 -5.77
CA PHE A 65 -2.01 0.65 -6.99
C PHE A 65 -1.25 -0.51 -7.64
N MET A 66 -1.72 -0.90 -8.83
CA MET A 66 -1.04 -1.89 -9.66
C MET A 66 0.27 -1.30 -10.21
N PRO A 67 1.30 -2.13 -10.42
CA PRO A 67 2.49 -1.71 -11.17
C PRO A 67 2.08 -1.26 -12.59
N GLN A 68 2.71 -0.18 -13.09
CA GLN A 68 2.54 0.37 -14.43
C GLN A 68 3.73 0.01 -15.31
#